data_AF-E3FKL1-F1
#
_entry.id   AF-E3FKL1-F1
#
_cell.length_a   1.000
_cell.length_b   1.000
_cell.length_c   1.000
_cell.angle_alpha   90.00
_cell.angle_beta   90.00
_cell.angle_gamma   90.00
#
_symmetry.space_group_name_H-M   'P 1'
#
loop_
_entity.id
_entity.type
_entity.pdbx_description
1 polymer ?
#
loop_
_entity_poly.entity_id
_entity_poly.type
_entity_poly.pdbx_seq_one_letter_code
_entity_poly.pdbx_strand_id
1 'polypeptide(L)'
;MPGKCQNVARIIHTAFSNLGRKPEYVAFRSAQEAPHIVFELANGKTVPVSQNSYHAAIRLGDTIHHAYTGPLGMKLVDYMARIHAIDGVRWEVVSKP
;
A
#
# COMPACT_ATOMS: atom_id res chain seq x y z
N MET A 1 -8.75 10.78 -7.05
CA MET A 1 -9.68 9.74 -7.53
C MET A 1 -9.55 8.54 -6.61
N PRO A 2 -10.51 8.34 -5.70
CA PRO A 2 -10.62 7.11 -4.92
C PRO A 2 -10.66 5.91 -5.88
N GLY A 3 -9.93 4.83 -5.59
CA GLY A 3 -9.96 3.60 -6.39
C GLY A 3 -8.77 3.30 -7.29
N LYS A 4 -7.87 4.26 -7.59
CA LYS A 4 -6.65 3.97 -8.38
C LYS A 4 -5.74 2.96 -7.68
N CYS A 5 -5.52 3.13 -6.38
CA CYS A 5 -4.67 2.24 -5.57
C CYS A 5 -5.27 0.82 -5.48
N GLN A 6 -6.59 0.70 -5.32
CA GLN A 6 -7.30 -0.58 -5.25
C GLN A 6 -7.25 -1.34 -6.58
N ASN A 7 -7.37 -0.62 -7.70
CA ASN A 7 -7.24 -1.23 -9.02
C ASN A 7 -5.81 -1.73 -9.27
N VAL A 8 -4.80 -0.94 -8.91
CA VAL A 8 -3.39 -1.35 -8.98
C VAL A 8 -3.13 -2.57 -8.10
N ALA A 9 -3.63 -2.58 -6.86
CA ALA A 9 -3.51 -3.73 -5.97
C ALA A 9 -4.14 -4.99 -6.60
N ARG A 10 -5.34 -4.87 -7.18
CA ARG A 10 -6.00 -5.99 -7.87
C ARG A 10 -5.19 -6.52 -9.05
N ILE A 11 -4.63 -5.64 -9.88
CA ILE A 11 -3.79 -6.03 -11.02
C ILE A 11 -2.55 -6.78 -10.54
N ILE A 12 -1.85 -6.25 -9.54
CA ILE A 12 -0.64 -6.86 -8.97
C ILE A 12 -0.98 -8.24 -8.36
N HIS A 13 -2.09 -8.33 -7.62
CA HIS A 13 -2.55 -9.59 -7.04
C HIS A 13 -2.80 -10.63 -8.12
N THR A 14 -3.60 -10.31 -9.15
CA THR A 14 -3.89 -11.23 -10.25
C THR A 14 -2.61 -11.68 -10.96
N ALA A 15 -1.68 -10.76 -11.23
CA ALA A 15 -0.42 -11.09 -11.88
C ALA A 15 0.40 -12.09 -11.05
N PHE A 16 0.56 -11.87 -9.75
CA PHE A 16 1.30 -12.80 -8.88
C PHE A 16 0.57 -14.13 -8.68
N SER A 17 -0.76 -14.12 -8.54
CA SER A 17 -1.56 -15.36 -8.47
C SER A 17 -1.40 -16.21 -9.73
N ASN A 18 -1.40 -15.60 -10.92
CA ASN A 18 -1.19 -16.30 -12.18
C ASN A 18 0.21 -16.91 -12.30
N LEU A 19 1.20 -16.39 -11.57
CA LEU A 19 2.55 -16.92 -11.47
C LEU A 19 2.69 -17.98 -10.36
N GLY A 20 1.57 -18.47 -9.79
CA GLY A 20 1.57 -19.47 -8.71
C GLY A 20 2.06 -18.94 -7.37
N ARG A 21 2.17 -17.62 -7.21
CA ARG A 21 2.55 -16.99 -5.95
C ARG A 21 1.34 -16.79 -5.04
N LYS A 22 1.58 -16.49 -3.77
CA LYS A 22 0.55 -16.23 -2.76
C LYS A 22 0.58 -14.74 -2.35
N PRO A 23 0.11 -13.82 -3.20
CA PRO A 23 -0.05 -12.42 -2.82
C PRO A 23 -1.16 -12.27 -1.78
N GLU A 24 -1.00 -11.33 -0.87
CA GLU A 24 -1.98 -10.97 0.15
C GLU A 24 -2.35 -9.49 -0.01
N TYR A 25 -3.61 -9.13 0.16
CA TYR A 25 -3.98 -7.72 0.25
C TYR A 25 -3.64 -7.19 1.65
N VAL A 26 -3.04 -6.01 1.70
CA VAL A 26 -2.79 -5.29 2.95
C VAL A 26 -3.46 -3.94 2.88
N ALA A 27 -4.31 -3.66 3.88
CA ALA A 27 -4.94 -2.37 4.07
C ALA A 27 -4.12 -1.55 5.08
N PHE A 28 -3.87 -0.30 4.74
CA PHE A 28 -3.27 0.71 5.58
C PHE A 28 -4.33 1.74 5.93
N ARG A 29 -4.48 2.02 7.23
CA ARG A 29 -5.45 2.98 7.75
C ARG A 29 -4.78 3.97 8.70
N SER A 30 -5.25 5.21 8.69
CA SER A 30 -4.87 6.16 9.75
C SER A 30 -5.50 5.74 11.08
N ALA A 31 -4.83 6.04 12.20
CA ALA A 31 -5.32 5.64 13.53
C ALA A 31 -6.62 6.37 13.94
N GLN A 32 -6.84 7.57 13.41
CA GLN A 32 -8.10 8.33 13.52
C GLN A 32 -8.65 8.59 12.11
N GLU A 33 -9.88 9.09 11.98
CA GLU A 33 -10.49 9.47 10.69
C GLU A 33 -9.80 10.72 10.09
N ALA A 34 -8.49 10.63 9.87
CA ALA A 34 -7.69 11.65 9.20
C ALA A 34 -7.82 11.46 7.68
N PRO A 35 -8.10 12.52 6.91
CA PRO A 35 -8.54 12.38 5.53
C PRO A 35 -7.45 11.84 4.58
N HIS A 36 -6.17 11.88 4.97
CA HIS A 36 -5.07 11.64 4.04
C HIS A 36 -4.00 10.70 4.60
N ILE A 37 -3.62 9.75 3.75
CA ILE A 37 -2.39 8.97 3.87
C ILE A 37 -1.47 9.43 2.74
N VAL A 38 -0.22 9.73 3.06
CA VAL A 38 0.81 10.12 2.09
C VAL A 38 1.92 9.08 2.06
N PHE A 39 2.64 9.03 0.94
CA PHE A 39 3.81 8.20 0.77
C PHE A 39 5.01 9.07 0.35
N GLU A 40 6.15 8.88 1.02
CA GLU A 40 7.40 9.54 0.70
C GLU A 40 8.14 8.78 -0.41
N LEU A 41 8.38 9.47 -1.52
CA LEU A 41 9.15 8.96 -2.65
C LEU A 41 10.65 9.03 -2.35
N ALA A 42 11.44 8.26 -3.08
CA ALA A 42 12.91 8.23 -2.91
C ALA A 42 13.59 9.59 -3.13
N ASN A 43 12.92 10.54 -3.79
CA ASN A 43 13.40 11.91 -3.99
C ASN A 43 12.95 12.89 -2.89
N GLY A 44 12.42 12.38 -1.77
CA GLY A 44 11.92 13.19 -0.64
C GLY A 44 10.56 13.86 -0.87
N LYS A 45 9.96 13.70 -2.05
CA LYS A 45 8.62 14.23 -2.33
C LYS A 45 7.55 13.35 -1.71
N THR A 46 6.56 13.95 -1.05
CA THR A 46 5.38 13.23 -0.57
C THR A 46 4.26 13.26 -1.61
N VAL A 47 3.56 12.14 -1.78
CA VAL A 47 2.39 12.02 -2.67
C VAL A 47 1.20 11.46 -1.90
N PRO A 48 -0.02 11.99 -2.11
CA PRO A 48 -1.21 11.45 -1.48
C PRO A 48 -1.56 10.09 -2.09
N VAL A 49 -1.75 9.07 -1.24
CA VAL A 49 -2.09 7.70 -1.64
C VAL A 49 -3.48 7.26 -1.17
N SER A 50 -4.15 8.10 -0.36
CA SER A 50 -5.54 7.93 0.07
C SER A 50 -6.29 9.26 0.15
N GLN A 51 -7.62 9.20 -0.04
CA GLN A 51 -8.54 10.32 0.19
C GLN A 51 -9.54 10.05 1.34
N ASN A 52 -9.58 8.82 1.90
CA ASN A 52 -10.55 8.38 2.92
C ASN A 52 -9.88 7.50 3.98
N SER A 53 -8.71 7.90 4.50
CA SER A 53 -8.03 7.13 5.56
C SER A 53 -7.70 5.67 5.23
N TYR A 54 -7.76 5.29 3.95
CA TYR A 54 -7.65 3.90 3.50
C TYR A 54 -6.78 3.77 2.26
N HIS A 55 -5.76 2.93 2.33
CA HIS A 55 -4.85 2.64 1.24
C HIS A 55 -4.60 1.13 1.16
N ALA A 56 -4.65 0.54 -0.03
CA ALA A 56 -4.42 -0.89 -0.23
C ALA A 56 -3.15 -1.13 -1.07
N ALA A 57 -2.36 -2.12 -0.66
CA ALA A 57 -1.22 -2.63 -1.39
C ALA A 57 -1.19 -4.16 -1.37
N ILE A 58 -0.23 -4.77 -2.08
CA ILE A 58 -0.04 -6.23 -2.09
C ILE A 58 1.19 -6.60 -1.30
N ARG A 59 1.06 -7.54 -0.38
CA ARG A 59 2.19 -8.18 0.28
C ARG A 59 2.53 -9.49 -0.43
N LEU A 60 3.82 -9.72 -0.66
CA LEU A 60 4.33 -10.98 -1.17
C LEU A 60 5.54 -11.40 -0.33
N GLY A 61 5.33 -12.28 0.66
CA GLY A 61 6.39 -12.62 1.62
C GLY A 61 6.69 -11.43 2.55
N ASP A 62 7.91 -10.88 2.47
CA ASP A 62 8.37 -9.74 3.26
C ASP A 62 8.30 -8.39 2.51
N THR A 63 7.91 -8.41 1.23
CA THR A 63 7.82 -7.22 0.39
C THR A 63 6.38 -6.73 0.22
N ILE A 64 6.24 -5.41 0.11
CA ILE A 64 5.05 -4.67 -0.26
C ILE A 64 5.22 -4.17 -1.70
N HIS A 65 4.21 -4.44 -2.51
CA HIS A 65 4.08 -4.03 -3.90
C HIS A 65 2.95 -3.02 -4.02
N HIS A 66 3.33 -1.82 -4.44
CA HIS A 66 2.47 -0.68 -4.69
C HIS A 66 3.05 0.12 -5.88
N ALA A 67 2.28 1.08 -6.41
CA ALA A 67 2.66 1.91 -7.56
C ALA A 67 4.03 2.63 -7.40
N TYR A 68 4.49 2.86 -6.17
CA TYR A 68 5.75 3.57 -5.89
C TYR A 68 6.88 2.68 -5.35
N THR A 69 6.68 1.37 -5.18
CA THR A 69 7.71 0.46 -4.65
C THR A 69 8.59 -0.15 -5.75
N GLY A 70 8.28 0.11 -7.03
CA GLY A 70 8.96 -0.50 -8.16
C GLY A 70 8.64 -2.00 -8.31
N PRO A 71 9.25 -2.67 -9.32
CA PRO A 71 8.91 -4.05 -9.68
C PRO A 71 9.32 -5.09 -8.62
N LEU A 72 10.38 -4.81 -7.85
CA LEU A 72 10.86 -5.70 -6.79
C LEU A 72 10.08 -5.56 -5.48
N GLY A 73 9.20 -4.56 -5.38
CA GLY A 73 8.56 -4.22 -4.11
C GLY A 73 9.54 -3.59 -3.12
N MET A 74 9.07 -3.40 -1.90
CA MET A 74 9.80 -2.76 -0.80
C MET A 74 9.58 -3.56 0.47
N LYS A 75 10.60 -3.77 1.31
CA LYS A 75 10.40 -4.47 2.59
C LYS A 75 9.37 -3.74 3.44
N LEU A 76 8.57 -4.49 4.20
CA LEU A 76 7.53 -3.90 5.04
C LEU A 76 8.08 -2.81 5.99
N VAL A 77 9.25 -3.02 6.59
CA VAL A 77 9.88 -2.02 7.48
C VAL A 77 10.19 -0.70 6.75
N ASP A 78 10.75 -0.78 5.54
CA ASP A 78 11.09 0.39 4.73
C ASP A 78 9.82 1.07 4.20
N TYR A 79 8.79 0.28 3.90
CA TYR A 79 7.49 0.79 3.48
C TYR A 79 6.81 1.57 4.61
N MET A 80 6.81 1.01 5.83
CA MET A 80 6.27 1.64 7.02
C MET A 80 7.02 2.93 7.39
N ALA A 81 8.31 3.03 7.06
CA ALA A 81 9.09 4.24 7.26
C ALA A 81 8.72 5.39 6.30
N ARG A 82 8.06 5.08 5.16
CA ARG A 82 7.72 6.05 4.11
C ARG A 82 6.23 6.34 3.98
N ILE A 83 5.38 5.59 4.68
CA ILE A 83 3.93 5.82 4.68
C ILE A 83 3.56 6.60 5.93
N HIS A 84 2.87 7.72 5.74
CA HIS A 84 2.55 8.64 6.83
C HIS A 84 1.08 9.02 6.81
N ALA A 85 0.54 9.20 8.01
CA ALA A 85 -0.73 9.85 8.28
C ALA A 85 -0.54 10.70 9.54
N ILE A 86 -1.39 11.71 9.72
CA ILE A 86 -1.29 12.65 10.85
C ILE A 86 -1.20 11.92 12.20
N ASP A 87 -2.02 10.87 12.38
CA ASP A 87 -2.09 10.10 13.63
C ASP A 87 -1.37 8.75 13.55
N GLY A 88 -0.46 8.61 12.58
CA GLY A 88 0.22 7.34 12.30
C GLY A 88 -0.64 6.36 11.49
N VAL A 89 0.02 5.30 11.01
CA VAL A 89 -0.55 4.31 10.10
C VAL A 89 -0.57 2.94 10.76
N ARG A 90 -1.72 2.29 10.74
CA ARG A 90 -1.91 0.88 11.10
C ARG A 90 -2.13 0.08 9.84
N TRP A 91 -1.75 -1.20 9.86
CA TRP A 91 -1.98 -2.08 8.73
C TRP A 91 -2.52 -3.44 9.17
N GLU A 92 -3.30 -4.06 8.29
CA GLU A 92 -3.88 -5.38 8.48
C GLU A 92 -3.94 -6.14 7.14
N VAL A 93 -3.82 -7.46 7.20
CA VAL A 93 -4.07 -8.32 6.03
C VAL A 93 -5.58 -8.43 5.83
N VAL A 94 -6.04 -8.16 4.62
CA VAL A 94 -7.46 -8.17 4.27
C VAL A 94 -7.73 -9.16 3.14
N SER A 95 -8.98 -9.64 3.03
CA SER A 95 -9.37 -10.55 1.95
C SER A 95 -9.63 -9.83 0.63
N LYS A 96 -9.87 -8.51 0.66
CA LYS A 96 -10.20 -7.66 -0.50
C LYS A 96 -9.64 -6.24 -0.31
N PRO A 97 -9.24 -5.56 -1.40
CA PRO A 97 -8.75 -4.18 -1.36
C PRO A 97 -9.87 -3.15 -1.23
#